data_AF-A0A0F9E3S5-F1
#
_entry.id   AF-A0A0F9E3S5-F1
#
_cell.length_a   1.000
_cell.length_b   1.000
_cell.length_c   1.000
_cell.angle_alpha   90.00
_cell.angle_beta   90.00
_cell.angle_gamma   90.00
#
_symmetry.space_group_name_H-M   'P 1'
#
loop_
_entity.id
_entity.type
_entity.pdbx_description
1 polymer ?
#
loop_
_entity_poly.entity_id
_entity_poly.type
_entity_poly.pdbx_seq_one_letter_code
_entity_poly.pdbx_strand_id
1 'polypeptide(L)'
;RDIQLLAFLKIYTEAVMPNFCTVALVAIVVSTTAAMASANSREACASIVSHLGYPVDDYRFEESGIFSMEQHHFGTLTCYINIANEFDSLYRGDSPIAEDGYFGTEVLAERDRLITEFETSVAAAKEIRRAAIEAARSEFRRTEEARTQERDTVLESLRVSSEPSFAGQDTTVTENLEAAEEQPSVADMDNPDIVEGTPQVPSPLREDGSSNEASRMYVVADRLTRRTCPSTACGTVGTLMLREAVEVLEERQGWARTTRPYDASCVNDISEYVDNGNARCDATNGIVDGMFAEWVSLNFLENERPEDPADTASAEEELVAQSDDFRTFRAEFAEAARDLIKQGRCSESDFAEMGGWLSSPSRGDGVYFTYCGGLHVDNRLYLDVRTGEVFQ
;
A
#
# COMPACT_ATOMS: atom_id res chain seq x y z
N ARG A 1 20.20 45.39 -31.17
CA ARG A 1 18.83 45.94 -31.27
C ARG A 1 17.92 44.91 -30.63
N ASP A 2 17.50 45.00 -29.37
CA ASP A 2 17.44 46.14 -28.46
C ASP A 2 17.67 45.67 -27.02
N ILE A 3 18.81 46.08 -26.45
CA ILE A 3 19.09 46.09 -25.01
C ILE A 3 19.50 47.53 -24.71
N GLN A 4 18.57 48.47 -24.80
CA GLN A 4 18.80 49.88 -24.44
C GLN A 4 17.53 50.64 -23.99
N LEU A 5 16.47 49.97 -23.52
CA LEU A 5 15.28 50.66 -23.00
C LEU A 5 15.09 50.62 -21.47
N LEU A 6 15.95 49.90 -20.74
CA LEU A 6 15.83 49.74 -19.27
C LEU A 6 16.75 50.67 -18.44
N ALA A 7 17.53 51.53 -19.08
CA ALA A 7 18.47 52.42 -18.39
C ALA A 7 17.97 53.86 -18.18
N PHE A 8 16.77 54.22 -18.67
CA PHE A 8 16.30 55.63 -18.66
C PHE A 8 15.23 55.96 -17.61
N LEU A 9 14.79 55.00 -16.79
CA LEU A 9 13.72 55.21 -15.79
C LEU A 9 14.19 55.19 -14.33
N LYS A 10 15.51 55.31 -14.09
CA LYS A 10 16.10 55.34 -12.73
C LYS A 10 16.66 56.70 -12.31
N ILE A 11 16.39 57.77 -13.06
CA ILE A 11 16.87 59.12 -12.75
C ILE A 11 15.72 60.12 -12.98
N TYR A 12 14.67 60.11 -12.17
CA TYR A 12 13.73 61.27 -12.13
C TYR A 12 12.84 61.34 -10.87
N THR A 13 13.21 60.71 -9.75
CA THR A 13 12.39 60.70 -8.52
C THR A 13 13.16 61.12 -7.27
N GLU A 14 14.01 62.14 -7.36
CA GLU A 14 14.53 62.85 -6.17
C GLU A 14 14.71 64.34 -6.48
N ALA A 15 13.69 65.15 -6.16
CA ALA A 15 13.81 66.51 -5.60
C ALA A 15 12.47 67.27 -5.71
N VAL A 16 12.14 68.00 -4.64
CA VAL A 16 11.08 69.02 -4.48
C VAL A 16 9.78 68.56 -3.78
N MET A 17 9.73 68.82 -2.46
CA MET A 17 8.55 68.89 -1.58
C MET A 17 7.74 70.21 -1.80
N PRO A 18 6.65 70.53 -1.05
CA PRO A 18 5.47 69.78 -0.58
C PRO A 18 4.12 70.52 -0.91
N ASN A 19 2.98 69.90 -0.59
CA ASN A 19 1.63 70.48 -0.46
C ASN A 19 0.95 71.07 -1.72
N PHE A 20 -0.06 70.36 -2.26
CA PHE A 20 -1.48 70.71 -2.10
C PHE A 20 -2.35 69.73 -2.91
N CYS A 21 -3.49 69.38 -2.31
CA CYS A 21 -4.62 68.61 -2.81
C CYS A 21 -4.83 68.58 -4.33
N THR A 22 -4.99 67.39 -4.91
CA THR A 22 -6.15 67.11 -5.75
C THR A 22 -6.46 65.62 -5.78
N VAL A 23 -7.74 65.36 -5.51
CA VAL A 23 -8.46 64.09 -5.60
C VAL A 23 -8.36 63.52 -7.03
N ALA A 24 -8.24 62.20 -7.10
CA ALA A 24 -8.42 61.28 -8.24
C ALA A 24 -7.14 60.50 -8.65
N LEU A 25 -7.32 59.19 -8.86
CA LEU A 25 -6.36 58.22 -9.41
C LEU A 25 -5.30 57.61 -8.46
N VAL A 26 -5.73 56.96 -7.37
CA VAL A 26 -5.09 55.72 -6.88
C VAL A 26 -6.17 54.78 -6.34
N ALA A 27 -6.85 54.11 -7.24
CA ALA A 27 -7.48 52.83 -6.99
C ALA A 27 -6.86 51.85 -8.00
N ILE A 28 -6.58 50.62 -7.56
CA ILE A 28 -5.89 49.54 -8.29
C ILE A 28 -4.36 49.57 -8.17
N VAL A 29 -3.84 49.38 -6.95
CA VAL A 29 -2.75 48.42 -6.66
C VAL A 29 -3.04 47.80 -5.30
N VAL A 30 -4.10 47.01 -5.25
CA VAL A 30 -4.31 45.98 -4.21
C VAL A 30 -4.56 44.70 -5.01
N SER A 31 -3.95 43.60 -4.55
CA SER A 31 -4.12 42.22 -5.03
C SER A 31 -3.22 41.76 -6.18
N THR A 32 -1.96 41.44 -5.87
CA THR A 32 -1.23 40.34 -6.55
C THR A 32 -0.37 39.54 -5.56
N THR A 33 -0.95 39.15 -4.41
CA THR A 33 -0.43 38.06 -3.57
C THR A 33 -1.60 37.37 -2.86
N ALA A 34 -2.51 36.81 -3.64
CA ALA A 34 -3.56 35.89 -3.18
C ALA A 34 -4.10 35.18 -4.43
N ALA A 35 -3.26 34.30 -4.99
CA ALA A 35 -3.65 33.39 -6.07
C ALA A 35 -2.89 32.07 -5.89
N MET A 36 -2.95 31.51 -4.69
CA MET A 36 -2.67 30.10 -4.38
C MET A 36 -3.50 29.71 -3.15
N ALA A 37 -4.82 29.75 -3.30
CA ALA A 37 -5.77 29.25 -2.30
C ALA A 37 -7.04 28.82 -3.03
N SER A 38 -6.90 27.71 -3.75
CA SER A 38 -7.88 26.77 -4.29
C SER A 38 -7.36 26.29 -5.63
N ALA A 39 -6.33 25.43 -5.61
CA ALA A 39 -6.23 24.51 -6.73
C ALA A 39 -7.54 23.72 -6.71
N ASN A 40 -8.33 23.85 -7.78
CA ASN A 40 -9.52 23.01 -7.92
C ASN A 40 -9.08 21.53 -7.79
N SER A 41 -9.90 20.64 -7.22
CA SER A 41 -9.57 19.21 -7.03
C SER A 41 -8.97 18.56 -8.29
N ARG A 42 -9.44 19.00 -9.47
CA ARG A 42 -8.87 18.67 -10.77
C ARG A 42 -7.41 19.11 -10.96
N GLU A 43 -7.03 20.33 -10.61
CA GLU A 43 -5.67 20.88 -10.73
C GLU A 43 -4.70 20.17 -9.79
N ALA A 44 -5.14 19.79 -8.59
CA ALA A 44 -4.37 18.97 -7.68
C ALA A 44 -4.04 17.61 -8.33
N CYS A 45 -5.05 16.90 -8.84
CA CYS A 45 -4.83 15.66 -9.57
C CYS A 45 -4.02 15.85 -10.85
N ALA A 46 -4.29 16.90 -11.65
CA ALA A 46 -3.60 17.15 -12.90
C ALA A 46 -2.11 17.47 -12.67
N SER A 47 -1.79 18.19 -11.60
CA SER A 47 -0.40 18.45 -11.21
C SER A 47 0.33 17.14 -10.92
N ILE A 48 -0.27 16.24 -10.16
CA ILE A 48 0.33 14.94 -9.79
C ILE A 48 0.45 14.03 -11.01
N VAL A 49 -0.62 13.91 -11.81
CA VAL A 49 -0.64 13.11 -13.05
C VAL A 49 0.42 13.61 -14.04
N SER A 50 0.53 14.93 -14.23
CA SER A 50 1.54 15.56 -15.07
C SER A 50 2.96 15.38 -14.53
N HIS A 51 3.15 15.51 -13.22
CA HIS A 51 4.44 15.29 -12.56
C HIS A 51 4.95 13.85 -12.74
N LEU A 52 4.03 12.89 -12.79
CA LEU A 52 4.31 11.48 -13.07
C LEU A 52 4.50 11.16 -14.56
N GLY A 53 4.46 12.17 -15.43
CA GLY A 53 4.69 12.06 -16.88
C GLY A 53 3.49 11.55 -17.67
N TYR A 54 2.29 11.57 -17.09
CA TYR A 54 1.06 11.14 -17.77
C TYR A 54 0.32 12.33 -18.41
N PRO A 55 -0.38 12.10 -19.53
CA PRO A 55 -1.18 13.13 -20.16
C PRO A 55 -2.39 13.49 -19.29
N VAL A 56 -2.65 14.80 -19.16
CA VAL A 56 -3.80 15.33 -18.39
C VAL A 56 -4.97 15.76 -19.28
N ASP A 57 -4.83 15.57 -20.59
CA ASP A 57 -5.74 16.13 -21.60
C ASP A 57 -7.08 15.34 -21.68
N ASP A 58 -7.06 14.05 -21.30
CA ASP A 58 -8.21 13.15 -21.33
C ASP A 58 -8.92 13.12 -19.97
N TYR A 59 -9.57 14.22 -19.61
CA TYR A 59 -10.17 14.40 -18.29
C TYR A 59 -11.67 14.07 -18.25
N ARG A 60 -12.08 13.27 -17.26
CA ARG A 60 -13.50 13.08 -16.89
C ARG A 60 -13.67 13.19 -15.38
N PHE A 61 -14.69 13.93 -14.96
CA PHE A 61 -15.13 13.94 -13.56
C PHE A 61 -16.26 12.93 -13.36
N GLU A 62 -16.21 12.19 -12.27
CA GLU A 62 -17.30 11.33 -11.84
C GLU A 62 -17.70 11.73 -10.42
N GLU A 63 -18.92 12.26 -10.31
CA GLU A 63 -19.49 12.68 -9.04
C GLU A 63 -19.88 11.44 -8.25
N SER A 64 -19.08 11.11 -7.26
CA SER A 64 -19.42 10.10 -6.26
C SER A 64 -20.30 10.80 -5.22
N GLY A 65 -21.37 10.15 -4.74
CA GLY A 65 -22.33 10.76 -3.79
C GLY A 65 -21.69 11.39 -2.53
N ILE A 66 -22.51 12.09 -1.73
CA ILE A 66 -22.12 12.97 -0.58
C ILE A 66 -21.09 12.39 0.42
N PHE A 67 -20.86 11.07 0.44
CA PHE A 67 -19.92 10.38 1.33
C PHE A 67 -18.81 9.61 0.60
N SER A 68 -18.60 9.89 -0.68
CA SER A 68 -17.62 9.18 -1.51
C SER A 68 -16.64 10.16 -2.14
N MET A 69 -15.40 9.69 -2.32
CA MET A 69 -14.29 10.49 -2.82
C MET A 69 -14.58 11.03 -4.22
N GLU A 70 -14.16 12.27 -4.48
CA GLU A 70 -14.24 12.86 -5.82
C GLU A 70 -13.30 12.07 -6.75
N GLN A 71 -13.83 11.65 -7.90
CA GLN A 71 -13.06 10.86 -8.85
C GLN A 71 -12.71 11.70 -10.08
N HIS A 72 -11.41 11.88 -10.27
CA HIS A 72 -10.82 12.58 -11.40
C HIS A 72 -10.10 11.59 -12.30
N HIS A 73 -10.72 11.31 -13.44
CA HIS A 73 -10.17 10.39 -14.43
C HIS A 73 -9.29 11.14 -15.42
N PHE A 74 -8.08 10.63 -15.68
CA PHE A 74 -7.13 11.11 -16.69
C PHE A 74 -6.73 9.93 -17.59
N GLY A 75 -7.54 9.66 -18.63
CA GLY A 75 -7.42 8.46 -19.45
C GLY A 75 -7.64 7.17 -18.64
N THR A 76 -6.58 6.37 -18.45
CA THR A 76 -6.63 5.14 -17.65
C THR A 76 -6.37 5.37 -16.16
N LEU A 77 -6.09 6.61 -15.77
CA LEU A 77 -5.75 6.96 -14.40
C LEU A 77 -6.98 7.47 -13.66
N THR A 78 -7.12 7.05 -12.41
CA THR A 78 -8.17 7.55 -11.51
C THR A 78 -7.51 8.17 -10.30
N CYS A 79 -7.66 9.47 -10.15
CA CYS A 79 -7.21 10.20 -8.98
C CYS A 79 -8.41 10.39 -8.05
N TYR A 80 -8.26 9.94 -6.81
CA TYR A 80 -9.24 10.11 -5.76
C TYR A 80 -8.84 11.31 -4.93
N ILE A 81 -9.79 12.22 -4.78
CA ILE A 81 -9.68 13.35 -3.90
C ILE A 81 -10.61 13.07 -2.71
N ASN A 82 -10.05 13.10 -1.51
CA ASN A 82 -10.83 12.88 -0.30
C ASN A 82 -11.78 14.06 -0.04
N ILE A 83 -12.63 13.92 0.96
CA ILE A 83 -13.59 14.96 1.37
C ILE A 83 -12.91 16.25 1.88
N ALA A 84 -11.60 16.22 2.14
CA ALA A 84 -10.79 17.39 2.49
C ALA A 84 -10.18 18.09 1.26
N ASN A 85 -10.61 17.72 0.05
CA ASN A 85 -10.11 18.26 -1.22
C ASN A 85 -8.60 18.01 -1.43
N GLU A 86 -8.09 16.95 -0.82
CA GLU A 86 -6.70 16.53 -0.96
C GLU A 86 -6.60 15.28 -1.79
N PHE A 87 -5.44 15.13 -2.41
CA PHE A 87 -5.07 13.88 -3.01
C PHE A 87 -5.07 12.77 -1.95
N ASP A 88 -5.90 11.76 -2.19
CA ASP A 88 -5.93 10.53 -1.43
C ASP A 88 -5.03 9.49 -2.11
N SER A 89 -5.37 9.20 -3.37
CA SER A 89 -4.77 8.10 -4.10
C SER A 89 -4.85 8.29 -5.61
N LEU A 90 -3.92 7.67 -6.34
CA LEU A 90 -3.90 7.62 -7.80
C LEU A 90 -3.79 6.17 -8.22
N TYR A 91 -4.67 5.74 -9.10
CA TYR A 91 -4.70 4.39 -9.65
C TYR A 91 -4.53 4.40 -11.16
N ARG A 92 -4.09 3.27 -11.71
CA ARG A 92 -4.25 2.91 -13.13
C ARG A 92 -5.06 1.63 -13.21
N GLY A 93 -6.31 1.72 -13.67
CA GLY A 93 -7.25 0.61 -13.49
C GLY A 93 -7.37 0.28 -12.00
N ASP A 94 -7.13 -0.99 -11.65
CA ASP A 94 -7.21 -1.45 -10.24
C ASP A 94 -5.84 -1.42 -9.51
N SER A 95 -4.80 -0.87 -10.13
CA SER A 95 -3.44 -0.85 -9.55
C SER A 95 -3.13 0.52 -8.94
N PRO A 96 -2.80 0.62 -7.64
CA PRO A 96 -2.40 1.88 -7.04
C PRO A 96 -1.03 2.32 -7.56
N ILE A 97 -0.93 3.59 -7.93
CA ILE A 97 0.29 4.29 -8.32
C ILE A 97 0.80 5.13 -7.15
N ALA A 98 -0.10 5.69 -6.33
CA ALA A 98 0.22 6.38 -5.07
C ALA A 98 -1.00 6.37 -4.12
N GLU A 99 -0.78 6.27 -2.81
CA GLU A 99 -1.81 6.28 -1.74
C GLU A 99 -1.25 6.98 -0.48
N ASP A 100 -2.14 7.50 0.37
CA ASP A 100 -1.87 7.95 1.75
C ASP A 100 -0.77 9.02 1.89
N GLY A 101 -0.76 10.05 1.04
CA GLY A 101 0.12 11.21 1.25
C GLY A 101 1.61 11.00 0.91
N TYR A 102 2.00 9.82 0.42
CA TYR A 102 3.39 9.55 0.03
C TYR A 102 3.73 10.11 -1.36
N PHE A 103 4.33 11.32 -1.39
CA PHE A 103 4.95 11.89 -2.60
C PHE A 103 6.33 12.45 -2.31
N GLY A 104 7.28 12.22 -3.23
CA GLY A 104 8.61 12.79 -3.16
C GLY A 104 9.57 12.11 -4.14
N THR A 105 10.64 12.81 -4.53
CA THR A 105 11.68 12.28 -5.44
C THR A 105 12.33 11.00 -4.90
N GLU A 106 12.40 10.85 -3.58
CA GLU A 106 12.98 9.68 -2.91
C GLU A 106 12.07 8.45 -3.03
N VAL A 107 10.76 8.62 -2.95
CA VAL A 107 9.77 7.53 -3.14
C VAL A 107 9.69 7.14 -4.61
N LEU A 108 9.80 8.09 -5.55
CA LEU A 108 9.89 7.78 -6.98
C LEU A 108 11.20 7.05 -7.32
N ALA A 109 12.31 7.43 -6.69
CA ALA A 109 13.58 6.72 -6.84
C ALA A 109 13.48 5.28 -6.30
N GLU A 110 12.83 5.08 -5.16
CA GLU A 110 12.62 3.75 -4.59
C GLU A 110 11.63 2.92 -5.44
N ARG A 111 10.57 3.53 -5.97
CA ARG A 111 9.67 2.89 -6.93
C ARG A 111 10.40 2.47 -8.19
N ASP A 112 11.17 3.37 -8.80
CA ASP A 112 11.91 3.08 -10.04
C ASP A 112 12.98 2.01 -9.81
N ARG A 113 13.58 2.00 -8.61
CA ARG A 113 14.45 0.91 -8.16
C ARG A 113 13.70 -0.42 -8.07
N LEU A 114 12.55 -0.46 -7.39
CA LEU A 114 11.72 -1.66 -7.23
C LEU A 114 11.21 -2.19 -8.57
N ILE A 115 10.79 -1.30 -9.48
CA ILE A 115 10.39 -1.67 -10.85
C ILE A 115 11.58 -2.27 -11.60
N THR A 116 12.76 -1.66 -11.52
CA THR A 116 13.97 -2.16 -12.17
C THR A 116 14.38 -3.53 -11.61
N GLU A 117 14.33 -3.72 -10.29
CA GLU A 117 14.61 -4.99 -9.63
C GLU A 117 13.59 -6.07 -10.06
N PHE A 118 12.31 -5.72 -10.14
CA PHE A 118 11.25 -6.62 -10.61
C PHE A 118 11.42 -7.02 -12.07
N GLU A 119 11.67 -6.07 -12.99
CA GLU A 119 11.91 -6.36 -14.40
C GLU A 119 13.14 -7.26 -14.60
N THR A 120 14.20 -7.01 -13.84
CA THR A 120 15.42 -7.84 -13.83
C THR A 120 15.12 -9.26 -13.36
N SER A 121 14.33 -9.39 -12.30
CA SER A 121 13.87 -10.70 -11.78
C SER A 121 13.02 -11.45 -12.80
N VAL A 122 12.07 -10.78 -13.46
CA VAL A 122 11.24 -11.37 -14.51
C VAL A 122 12.08 -11.80 -15.72
N ALA A 123 13.06 -11.00 -16.12
CA ALA A 123 13.98 -11.35 -17.20
C ALA A 123 14.82 -12.60 -16.85
N ALA A 124 15.35 -12.67 -15.62
CA ALA A 124 16.08 -13.84 -15.13
C ALA A 124 15.19 -15.10 -15.10
N ALA A 125 13.96 -14.98 -14.60
CA ALA A 125 12.99 -16.08 -14.58
C ALA A 125 12.62 -16.56 -15.99
N LYS A 126 12.47 -15.64 -16.96
CA LYS A 126 12.25 -16.00 -18.38
C LYS A 126 13.42 -16.76 -18.96
N GLU A 127 14.66 -16.41 -18.61
CA GLU A 127 15.85 -17.11 -19.10
C GLU A 127 15.96 -18.52 -18.51
N ILE A 128 15.72 -18.67 -17.20
CA ILE A 128 15.66 -19.98 -16.54
C ILE A 128 14.59 -20.87 -17.21
N ARG A 129 13.40 -20.31 -17.47
CA ARG A 129 12.32 -21.04 -18.14
C ARG A 129 12.71 -21.44 -19.57
N ARG A 130 13.36 -20.55 -20.33
CA ARG A 130 13.84 -20.83 -21.69
C ARG A 130 14.84 -21.98 -21.69
N ALA A 131 15.84 -21.93 -20.79
CA ALA A 131 16.83 -22.98 -20.63
C ALA A 131 16.20 -24.33 -20.26
N ALA A 132 15.21 -24.34 -19.36
CA ALA A 132 14.48 -25.56 -19.00
C ALA A 132 13.71 -26.17 -20.18
N ILE A 133 13.03 -25.33 -20.99
CA ILE A 133 12.33 -25.78 -22.20
C ILE A 133 13.30 -26.36 -23.23
N GLU A 134 14.46 -25.72 -23.42
CA GLU A 134 15.45 -26.17 -24.38
C GLU A 134 16.13 -27.49 -23.94
N ALA A 135 16.42 -27.62 -22.64
CA ALA A 135 16.89 -28.87 -22.04
C ALA A 135 15.89 -30.01 -22.27
N ALA A 136 14.60 -29.79 -21.97
CA ALA A 136 13.55 -30.77 -22.19
C ALA A 136 13.39 -31.16 -23.67
N ARG A 137 13.48 -30.19 -24.60
CA ARG A 137 13.47 -30.46 -26.05
C ARG A 137 14.69 -31.25 -26.52
N SER A 138 15.86 -31.02 -25.92
CA SER A 138 17.08 -31.77 -26.25
C SER A 138 17.01 -33.22 -25.78
N GLU A 139 16.38 -33.45 -24.63
CA GLU A 139 16.18 -34.78 -24.06
C GLU A 139 15.13 -35.56 -24.85
N PHE A 140 14.01 -34.92 -25.21
CA PHE A 140 13.00 -35.52 -26.06
C PHE A 140 13.58 -35.98 -27.41
N ARG A 141 14.39 -35.13 -28.08
CA ARG A 141 15.05 -35.50 -29.33
C ARG A 141 15.99 -36.70 -29.17
N ARG A 142 16.82 -36.71 -28.13
CA ARG A 142 17.71 -37.85 -27.84
C ARG A 142 16.94 -39.14 -27.63
N THR A 143 15.81 -39.07 -26.93
CA THR A 143 14.93 -40.22 -26.71
C THR A 143 14.30 -40.70 -28.01
N GLU A 144 13.81 -39.81 -28.86
CA GLU A 144 13.26 -40.17 -30.19
C GLU A 144 14.30 -40.78 -31.12
N GLU A 145 15.51 -40.22 -31.17
CA GLU A 145 16.63 -40.76 -31.94
C GLU A 145 17.02 -42.17 -31.44
N ALA A 146 17.08 -42.37 -30.12
CA ALA A 146 17.36 -43.68 -29.53
C ALA A 146 16.27 -44.71 -29.86
N ARG A 147 14.99 -44.33 -29.78
CA ARG A 147 13.86 -45.21 -30.16
C ARG A 147 13.88 -45.55 -31.66
N THR A 148 14.26 -44.59 -32.49
CA THR A 148 14.39 -44.81 -33.94
C THR A 148 15.54 -45.78 -34.23
N GLN A 149 16.70 -45.58 -33.59
CA GLN A 149 17.85 -46.48 -33.74
C GLN A 149 17.55 -47.90 -33.24
N GLU A 150 16.85 -48.03 -32.11
CA GLU A 150 16.39 -49.33 -31.60
C GLU A 150 15.46 -50.02 -32.60
N ARG A 151 14.47 -49.30 -33.14
CA ARG A 151 13.56 -49.81 -34.16
C ARG A 151 14.30 -50.27 -35.41
N ASP A 152 15.25 -49.49 -35.90
CA ASP A 152 16.03 -49.81 -37.10
C ASP A 152 16.94 -51.03 -36.85
N THR A 153 17.51 -51.14 -35.65
CA THR A 153 18.30 -52.32 -35.23
C THR A 153 17.45 -53.58 -35.19
N VAL A 154 16.22 -53.48 -34.65
CA VAL A 154 15.25 -54.59 -34.64
C VAL A 154 14.89 -54.99 -36.07
N LEU A 155 14.58 -54.02 -36.94
CA LEU A 155 14.26 -54.29 -38.35
C LEU A 155 15.42 -54.95 -39.10
N GLU A 156 16.67 -54.53 -38.86
CA GLU A 156 17.84 -55.14 -39.48
C GLU A 156 18.09 -56.55 -38.96
N SER A 157 17.89 -56.81 -37.65
CA SER A 157 17.97 -58.17 -37.10
C SER A 157 16.93 -59.11 -37.72
N LEU A 158 15.72 -58.61 -37.98
CA LEU A 158 14.67 -59.35 -38.68
C LEU A 158 15.07 -59.62 -40.15
N ARG A 159 15.71 -58.65 -40.81
CA ARG A 159 16.23 -58.80 -42.19
C ARG A 159 17.34 -59.85 -42.30
N VAL A 160 18.31 -59.85 -41.38
CA VAL A 160 19.40 -60.85 -41.36
C VAL A 160 18.85 -62.25 -41.02
N SER A 161 17.84 -62.34 -40.16
CA SER A 161 17.20 -63.63 -39.82
C SER A 161 16.34 -64.22 -40.95
N SER A 162 15.98 -63.42 -41.96
CA SER A 162 15.17 -63.83 -43.10
C SER A 162 15.98 -64.10 -44.37
N GLU A 163 17.31 -64.08 -44.30
CA GLU A 163 18.14 -64.66 -45.37
C GLU A 163 17.92 -66.18 -45.43
N PRO A 164 17.56 -66.75 -46.59
CA PRO A 164 17.22 -68.16 -46.69
C PRO A 164 18.49 -69.00 -46.56
N SER A 165 18.73 -69.53 -45.37
CA SER A 165 19.51 -70.75 -45.20
C SER A 165 18.72 -71.89 -45.84
N PHE A 166 19.01 -72.12 -47.12
CA PHE A 166 18.54 -73.28 -47.88
C PHE A 166 19.16 -74.55 -47.28
N ALA A 167 18.56 -75.08 -46.23
CA ALA A 167 18.76 -76.44 -45.77
C ALA A 167 17.44 -76.89 -45.14
N GLY A 168 16.66 -77.62 -45.94
CA GLY A 168 15.33 -78.04 -45.57
C GLY A 168 15.33 -78.92 -44.32
N GLN A 169 14.35 -78.69 -43.46
CA GLN A 169 13.60 -79.81 -42.92
C GLN A 169 12.18 -79.39 -42.57
N ASP A 170 11.32 -80.19 -43.16
CA ASP A 170 9.88 -80.31 -43.05
C ASP A 170 9.46 -80.54 -41.59
N THR A 171 8.52 -79.74 -41.07
CA THR A 171 7.42 -80.25 -40.25
C THR A 171 6.37 -79.18 -39.97
N THR A 172 5.18 -79.46 -40.48
CA THR A 172 3.85 -78.91 -40.16
C THR A 172 3.53 -78.98 -38.66
N VAL A 173 3.01 -77.91 -38.04
CA VAL A 173 1.87 -77.97 -37.09
C VAL A 173 1.14 -76.62 -37.05
N THR A 174 -0.17 -76.75 -37.30
CA THR A 174 -1.39 -75.92 -37.17
C THR A 174 -1.47 -74.65 -36.32
N GLU A 175 -2.32 -73.77 -36.86
CA GLU A 175 -3.11 -72.66 -36.30
C GLU A 175 -3.54 -72.77 -34.83
N ASN A 176 -3.57 -71.62 -34.15
CA ASN A 176 -4.75 -71.14 -33.41
C ASN A 176 -4.63 -69.63 -33.16
N LEU A 177 -5.53 -68.86 -33.79
CA LEU A 177 -5.92 -67.52 -33.37
C LEU A 177 -6.90 -67.66 -32.21
N GLU A 178 -6.68 -66.93 -31.12
CA GLU A 178 -7.80 -66.44 -30.30
C GLU A 178 -7.39 -65.20 -29.52
N ALA A 179 -8.31 -64.23 -29.53
CA ALA A 179 -8.20 -62.90 -29.00
C ALA A 179 -8.50 -62.87 -27.49
N ALA A 180 -7.90 -61.91 -26.78
CA ALA A 180 -8.37 -61.47 -25.48
C ALA A 180 -8.14 -59.96 -25.33
N GLU A 181 -9.22 -59.19 -25.51
CA GLU A 181 -9.37 -57.84 -24.98
C GLU A 181 -9.72 -57.94 -23.49
N GLU A 182 -9.03 -57.18 -22.63
CA GLU A 182 -9.43 -56.99 -21.24
C GLU A 182 -9.59 -55.49 -20.94
N GLN A 183 -10.83 -55.09 -20.64
CA GLN A 183 -11.20 -53.81 -20.04
C GLN A 183 -11.24 -53.97 -18.50
N PRO A 184 -10.97 -52.91 -17.70
CA PRO A 184 -11.20 -52.94 -16.26
C PRO A 184 -12.60 -52.42 -15.89
N SER A 185 -13.27 -53.12 -14.97
CA SER A 185 -14.56 -52.75 -14.37
C SER A 185 -14.40 -52.14 -12.96
N VAL A 186 -15.32 -51.23 -12.64
CA VAL A 186 -15.46 -50.47 -11.39
C VAL A 186 -16.51 -51.11 -10.47
N ALA A 187 -16.40 -50.84 -9.15
CA ALA A 187 -17.40 -51.00 -8.06
C ALA A 187 -17.63 -52.45 -7.53
N ASP A 188 -17.93 -52.73 -6.26
CA ASP A 188 -18.13 -51.95 -5.03
C ASP A 188 -18.09 -52.92 -3.82
N MET A 189 -17.87 -52.36 -2.62
CA MET A 189 -18.40 -52.74 -1.30
C MET A 189 -18.45 -54.22 -0.83
N ASP A 190 -17.75 -54.54 0.27
CA ASP A 190 -18.40 -54.72 1.58
C ASP A 190 -17.41 -55.17 2.68
N ASN A 191 -17.56 -54.55 3.85
CA ASN A 191 -16.81 -54.75 5.10
C ASN A 191 -17.72 -55.46 6.10
N PRO A 192 -17.21 -56.41 6.91
CA PRO A 192 -17.55 -56.33 8.32
C PRO A 192 -16.46 -56.77 9.32
N ASP A 193 -16.73 -56.37 10.57
CA ASP A 193 -16.28 -56.92 11.86
C ASP A 193 -15.10 -56.27 12.62
N ILE A 194 -15.47 -55.21 13.34
CA ILE A 194 -15.47 -55.06 14.82
C ILE A 194 -14.55 -55.99 15.63
N VAL A 195 -13.61 -55.38 16.37
CA VAL A 195 -13.19 -55.82 17.72
C VAL A 195 -13.07 -54.60 18.64
N GLU A 196 -13.80 -54.63 19.75
CA GLU A 196 -13.79 -53.65 20.85
C GLU A 196 -12.50 -53.69 21.68
N GLY A 197 -12.06 -52.52 22.15
CA GLY A 197 -11.07 -52.38 23.22
C GLY A 197 -10.67 -50.91 23.48
N THR A 198 -11.41 -50.22 24.36
CA THR A 198 -11.04 -48.92 24.99
C THR A 198 -10.44 -49.16 26.39
N PRO A 199 -9.82 -48.15 27.06
CA PRO A 199 -8.92 -47.10 26.59
C PRO A 199 -7.60 -47.09 27.38
N GLN A 200 -6.48 -46.72 26.76
CA GLN A 200 -5.33 -46.19 27.51
C GLN A 200 -4.90 -44.88 26.88
N VAL A 201 -4.76 -43.87 27.73
CA VAL A 201 -4.27 -42.53 27.42
C VAL A 201 -2.74 -42.58 27.45
N PRO A 202 -2.04 -42.24 26.35
CA PRO A 202 -0.73 -41.64 26.43
C PRO A 202 -0.77 -40.20 25.91
N SER A 203 0.00 -39.37 26.59
CA SER A 203 0.23 -37.95 26.37
C SER A 203 0.57 -37.59 24.92
N PRO A 204 0.32 -36.34 24.50
CA PRO A 204 0.52 -35.91 23.12
C PRO A 204 1.98 -36.08 22.70
N LEU A 205 2.15 -36.73 21.56
CA LEU A 205 3.36 -36.68 20.76
C LEU A 205 3.72 -35.21 20.51
N ARG A 206 4.98 -34.89 20.81
CA ARG A 206 5.59 -33.58 20.67
C ARG A 206 5.37 -33.07 19.25
N GLU A 207 4.64 -31.98 19.13
CA GLU A 207 4.73 -31.09 17.98
C GLU A 207 6.15 -30.52 17.93
N ASP A 208 6.80 -30.75 16.80
CA ASP A 208 8.07 -30.16 16.44
C ASP A 208 7.90 -28.64 16.28
N GLY A 209 8.36 -27.90 17.28
CA GLY A 209 9.20 -26.71 17.11
C GLY A 209 8.78 -25.67 16.06
N SER A 210 7.83 -24.81 16.41
CA SER A 210 7.92 -23.39 16.03
C SER A 210 7.21 -22.53 17.07
N SER A 211 7.86 -22.38 18.23
CA SER A 211 7.59 -21.22 19.06
C SER A 211 8.26 -20.02 18.38
N ASN A 212 7.54 -19.35 17.47
CA ASN A 212 7.78 -17.94 17.25
C ASN A 212 7.48 -17.26 18.59
N GLU A 213 8.51 -17.07 19.42
CA GLU A 213 8.40 -16.12 20.51
C GLU A 213 8.09 -14.78 19.86
N ALA A 214 6.93 -14.24 20.21
CA ALA A 214 6.49 -13.01 19.60
C ALA A 214 7.46 -11.89 19.97
N SER A 215 8.07 -11.27 18.96
CA SER A 215 9.03 -10.20 19.17
C SER A 215 8.27 -8.89 19.33
N ARG A 216 8.59 -8.12 20.37
CA ARG A 216 8.02 -6.78 20.55
C ARG A 216 8.81 -5.79 19.71
N MET A 217 8.12 -5.07 18.83
CA MET A 217 8.68 -4.00 18.00
C MET A 217 7.92 -2.70 18.21
N TYR A 218 8.48 -1.60 17.74
CA TYR A 218 7.94 -0.25 17.91
C TYR A 218 7.73 0.42 16.56
N VAL A 219 6.63 1.16 16.45
CA VAL A 219 6.29 1.94 15.26
C VAL A 219 7.23 3.15 15.15
N VAL A 220 7.81 3.35 13.96
CA VAL A 220 8.72 4.49 13.67
C VAL A 220 8.13 5.53 12.72
N ALA A 221 6.98 5.23 12.11
CA ALA A 221 6.18 6.18 11.36
C ALA A 221 5.24 6.97 12.29
N ASP A 222 4.81 8.17 11.90
CA ASP A 222 3.78 8.91 12.67
C ASP A 222 2.47 8.13 12.71
N ARG A 223 2.11 7.53 11.58
CA ARG A 223 0.90 6.72 11.38
C ARG A 223 1.26 5.48 10.57
N LEU A 224 0.98 4.32 11.13
CA LEU A 224 1.17 3.03 10.48
C LEU A 224 -0.16 2.30 10.31
N THR A 225 -0.57 2.15 9.06
CA THR A 225 -1.81 1.48 8.69
C THR A 225 -1.79 0.00 9.05
N ARG A 226 -2.86 -0.44 9.72
CA ARG A 226 -3.14 -1.86 9.99
C ARG A 226 -4.10 -2.39 8.94
N ARG A 227 -3.75 -3.53 8.34
CA ARG A 227 -4.45 -4.10 7.20
C ARG A 227 -4.96 -5.50 7.50
N THR A 228 -5.99 -5.92 6.78
CA THR A 228 -6.58 -7.26 6.89
C THR A 228 -5.68 -8.39 6.37
N CYS A 229 -4.69 -8.05 5.53
CA CYS A 229 -3.78 -9.01 4.92
C CYS A 229 -2.41 -8.35 4.59
N PRO A 230 -1.36 -9.13 4.29
CA PRO A 230 0.00 -8.62 4.07
C PRO A 230 0.18 -8.01 2.67
N SER A 231 -0.62 -7.00 2.35
CA SER A 231 -0.59 -6.29 1.08
C SER A 231 -1.27 -4.94 1.21
N THR A 232 -0.88 -3.98 0.38
CA THR A 232 -1.56 -2.68 0.28
C THR A 232 -2.91 -2.77 -0.42
N ALA A 233 -3.21 -3.88 -1.10
CA ALA A 233 -4.52 -4.10 -1.74
C ALA A 233 -5.63 -4.51 -0.75
N CYS A 234 -5.29 -4.86 0.50
CA CYS A 234 -6.26 -5.26 1.50
C CYS A 234 -6.81 -4.05 2.26
N GLY A 235 -8.00 -4.23 2.84
CA GLY A 235 -8.68 -3.24 3.65
C GLY A 235 -7.86 -2.80 4.87
N THR A 236 -8.05 -1.54 5.23
CA THR A 236 -7.50 -0.91 6.42
C THR A 236 -8.47 -1.06 7.59
N VAL A 237 -7.97 -1.41 8.77
CA VAL A 237 -8.78 -1.62 10.00
C VAL A 237 -8.31 -0.72 11.16
N GLY A 238 -7.56 0.33 10.80
CA GLY A 238 -7.10 1.36 11.71
C GLY A 238 -5.63 1.67 11.55
N THR A 239 -5.09 2.39 12.52
CA THR A 239 -3.74 2.97 12.47
C THR A 239 -3.07 2.81 13.83
N LEU A 240 -1.76 2.57 13.83
CA LEU A 240 -0.89 2.65 15.00
C LEU A 240 -0.10 3.96 14.95
N MET A 241 0.16 4.52 16.12
CA MET A 241 0.91 5.77 16.25
C MET A 241 2.40 5.53 16.48
N LEU A 242 3.22 6.54 16.19
CA LEU A 242 4.64 6.57 16.54
C LEU A 242 4.89 6.08 17.97
N ARG A 243 5.94 5.27 18.15
CA ARG A 243 6.37 4.67 19.43
C ARG A 243 5.38 3.69 20.06
N GLU A 244 4.24 3.41 19.45
CA GLU A 244 3.38 2.31 19.88
C GLU A 244 4.12 0.99 19.69
N ALA A 245 3.89 0.07 20.63
CA ALA A 245 4.48 -1.25 20.58
C ALA A 245 3.52 -2.26 19.97
N VAL A 246 4.04 -3.10 19.10
CA VAL A 246 3.31 -4.24 18.54
C VAL A 246 4.01 -5.54 18.90
N GLU A 247 3.21 -6.58 19.05
CA GLU A 247 3.67 -7.96 19.18
C GLU A 247 3.70 -8.59 17.79
N VAL A 248 4.88 -8.95 17.28
CA VAL A 248 5.04 -9.59 15.96
C VAL A 248 4.92 -11.10 16.12
N LEU A 249 3.82 -11.65 15.61
CA LEU A 249 3.51 -13.08 15.70
C LEU A 249 4.08 -13.88 14.52
N GLU A 250 4.17 -13.24 13.36
CA GLU A 250 4.62 -13.82 12.10
C GLU A 250 5.10 -12.72 11.16
N GLU A 251 6.13 -13.01 10.38
CA GLU A 251 6.57 -12.14 9.28
C GLU A 251 6.30 -12.82 7.95
N ARG A 252 5.77 -12.07 6.98
CA ARG A 252 5.49 -12.57 5.64
C ARG A 252 5.65 -11.46 4.61
N GLN A 253 6.62 -11.64 3.71
CA GLN A 253 6.82 -10.77 2.55
C GLN A 253 6.91 -9.26 2.88
N GLY A 254 7.63 -8.90 3.95
CA GLY A 254 7.77 -7.50 4.37
C GLY A 254 6.63 -7.00 5.26
N TRP A 255 5.73 -7.87 5.70
CA TRP A 255 4.64 -7.55 6.63
C TRP A 255 4.77 -8.34 7.92
N ALA A 256 4.41 -7.71 9.04
CA ALA A 256 4.29 -8.32 10.35
C ALA A 256 2.82 -8.54 10.68
N ARG A 257 2.45 -9.76 11.07
CA ARG A 257 1.14 -10.05 11.66
C ARG A 257 1.16 -9.70 13.13
N THR A 258 0.26 -8.82 13.55
CA THR A 258 0.22 -8.28 14.91
C THR A 258 -0.88 -8.90 15.78
N THR A 259 -1.81 -9.64 15.18
CA THR A 259 -2.90 -10.31 15.89
C THR A 259 -3.09 -11.76 15.43
N ARG A 260 -3.75 -12.57 16.27
CA ARG A 260 -4.29 -13.86 15.82
C ARG A 260 -5.54 -13.61 14.98
N PRO A 261 -5.92 -14.53 14.07
CA PRO A 261 -7.15 -14.37 13.32
C PRO A 261 -8.37 -14.19 14.24
N TYR A 262 -9.23 -13.24 13.92
CA TYR A 262 -10.49 -12.95 14.60
C TYR A 262 -11.59 -12.61 13.60
N ASP A 263 -12.84 -12.58 14.08
CA ASP A 263 -14.04 -12.38 13.27
C ASP A 263 -14.01 -11.04 12.51
N ALA A 264 -14.25 -11.07 11.20
CA ALA A 264 -14.27 -9.92 10.31
C ALA A 264 -15.62 -9.17 10.31
N SER A 265 -16.60 -9.60 11.11
CA SER A 265 -17.95 -9.02 11.17
C SER A 265 -18.57 -8.89 9.78
N CYS A 266 -18.62 -10.00 9.05
CA CYS A 266 -19.11 -10.03 7.68
C CYS A 266 -20.64 -9.91 7.62
N VAL A 267 -21.12 -8.84 6.98
CA VAL A 267 -22.54 -8.60 6.70
C VAL A 267 -22.70 -8.35 5.20
N ASN A 268 -23.46 -9.20 4.52
CA ASN A 268 -23.66 -9.14 3.06
C ASN A 268 -22.34 -9.07 2.27
N ASP A 269 -21.39 -9.96 2.60
CA ASP A 269 -20.05 -10.03 1.99
C ASP A 269 -19.16 -8.80 2.20
N ILE A 270 -19.51 -7.91 3.13
CA ILE A 270 -18.72 -6.73 3.51
C ILE A 270 -18.35 -6.81 4.99
N SER A 271 -17.08 -6.55 5.30
CA SER A 271 -16.58 -6.48 6.67
C SER A 271 -16.89 -5.11 7.28
N GLU A 272 -17.55 -5.11 8.44
CA GLU A 272 -17.77 -3.88 9.22
C GLU A 272 -16.50 -3.38 9.95
N TYR A 273 -15.43 -4.19 9.99
CA TYR A 273 -14.14 -3.79 10.57
C TYR A 273 -13.25 -2.99 9.62
N VAL A 274 -13.54 -3.02 8.31
CA VAL A 274 -12.72 -2.32 7.33
C VAL A 274 -13.15 -0.87 7.22
N ASP A 275 -12.28 0.03 7.66
CA ASP A 275 -12.47 1.48 7.62
C ASP A 275 -12.31 2.05 6.20
N ASN A 276 -11.37 1.50 5.41
CA ASN A 276 -11.09 1.95 4.03
C ASN A 276 -10.55 0.83 3.13
N GLY A 277 -10.66 0.99 1.81
CA GLY A 277 -10.12 0.06 0.82
C GLY A 277 -10.99 -1.17 0.56
N ASN A 278 -10.37 -2.32 0.28
CA ASN A 278 -11.10 -3.56 0.01
C ASN A 278 -11.81 -4.05 1.29
N ALA A 279 -13.14 -3.90 1.33
CA ALA A 279 -13.95 -4.35 2.47
C ALA A 279 -14.59 -5.74 2.24
N ARG A 280 -14.32 -6.41 1.13
CA ARG A 280 -15.00 -7.67 0.79
C ARG A 280 -14.56 -8.79 1.73
N CYS A 281 -15.52 -9.56 2.22
CA CYS A 281 -15.30 -10.76 3.02
C CYS A 281 -14.93 -11.96 2.14
N ASP A 282 -13.80 -11.86 1.46
CA ASP A 282 -13.26 -12.95 0.67
C ASP A 282 -11.73 -13.04 0.79
N ALA A 283 -11.18 -14.11 0.22
CA ALA A 283 -9.75 -14.41 0.31
C ALA A 283 -8.85 -13.34 -0.33
N THR A 284 -9.36 -12.51 -1.26
CA THR A 284 -8.58 -11.41 -1.85
C THR A 284 -8.28 -10.31 -0.84
N ASN A 285 -9.12 -10.20 0.20
CA ASN A 285 -8.93 -9.30 1.33
C ASN A 285 -8.30 -9.98 2.55
N GLY A 286 -7.78 -11.21 2.39
CA GLY A 286 -7.27 -12.02 3.51
C GLY A 286 -8.34 -12.45 4.52
N ILE A 287 -9.62 -12.32 4.19
CA ILE A 287 -10.73 -12.81 5.02
C ILE A 287 -11.05 -14.24 4.56
N VAL A 288 -10.77 -15.22 5.42
CA VAL A 288 -11.04 -16.64 5.16
C VAL A 288 -11.93 -17.17 6.26
N ASP A 289 -13.04 -17.81 5.88
CA ASP A 289 -14.08 -18.29 6.80
C ASP A 289 -14.59 -17.19 7.75
N GLY A 290 -14.70 -15.96 7.23
CA GLY A 290 -15.14 -14.79 7.99
C GLY A 290 -14.11 -14.28 9.01
N MET A 291 -12.85 -14.75 8.97
CA MET A 291 -11.81 -14.34 9.90
C MET A 291 -10.63 -13.67 9.18
N PHE A 292 -9.97 -12.75 9.84
CA PHE A 292 -8.73 -12.11 9.38
C PHE A 292 -7.79 -11.81 10.53
N ALA A 293 -6.54 -11.48 10.22
CA ALA A 293 -5.57 -10.99 11.19
C ALA A 293 -5.04 -9.62 10.74
N GLU A 294 -4.54 -8.83 11.69
CA GLU A 294 -3.98 -7.52 11.40
C GLU A 294 -2.53 -7.64 10.95
N TRP A 295 -2.19 -6.91 9.90
CA TRP A 295 -0.88 -6.85 9.32
C TRP A 295 -0.41 -5.40 9.21
N VAL A 296 0.87 -5.18 9.49
CA VAL A 296 1.53 -3.88 9.30
C VAL A 296 2.82 -4.07 8.52
N SER A 297 3.29 -3.03 7.84
CA SER A 297 4.54 -3.11 7.09
C SER A 297 5.75 -3.13 8.05
N LEU A 298 6.66 -4.08 7.84
CA LEU A 298 7.90 -4.20 8.61
C LEU A 298 8.84 -3.00 8.40
N ASN A 299 8.70 -2.29 7.29
CA ASN A 299 9.54 -1.11 7.00
C ASN A 299 9.34 0.03 8.01
N PHE A 300 8.27 -0.02 8.80
CA PHE A 300 7.93 1.00 9.80
C PHE A 300 7.98 0.45 11.23
N LEU A 301 8.66 -0.67 11.44
CA LEU A 301 8.87 -1.28 12.74
C LEU A 301 10.37 -1.38 13.05
N GLU A 302 10.73 -1.06 14.30
CA GLU A 302 12.09 -1.26 14.82
C GLU A 302 12.06 -1.98 16.18
N ASN A 303 13.17 -2.63 16.53
CA ASN A 303 13.30 -3.33 17.82
C ASN A 303 13.49 -2.36 18.99
N GLU A 304 14.08 -1.19 18.72
CA GLU A 304 14.31 -0.14 19.70
C GLU A 304 13.18 0.87 19.62
N ARG A 305 12.72 1.36 20.79
CA ARG A 305 11.67 2.38 20.82
C ARG A 305 12.27 3.70 20.34
N PRO A 306 11.71 4.35 19.30
CA PRO A 306 12.19 5.65 18.84
C PRO A 306 12.18 6.70 19.95
N GLU A 307 13.07 7.69 19.88
CA GLU A 307 13.08 8.82 20.82
C GLU A 307 11.76 9.60 20.81
N ASP A 308 11.41 10.24 21.93
CA ASP A 308 10.18 11.02 21.99
C ASP A 308 10.41 12.32 21.23
N PRO A 309 9.57 12.69 20.25
CA PRO A 309 9.67 14.00 19.63
C PRO A 309 9.62 15.13 20.66
N ALA A 310 8.95 14.95 21.80
CA ALA A 310 8.95 15.95 22.86
C ALA A 310 10.31 16.15 23.55
N ASP A 311 11.17 15.12 23.62
CA ASP A 311 12.47 15.19 24.31
C ASP A 311 13.45 16.14 23.61
N THR A 312 13.22 16.44 22.33
CA THR A 312 14.03 17.36 21.52
C THR A 312 13.31 18.69 21.25
N ALA A 313 12.23 18.99 21.98
CA ALA A 313 11.53 20.27 21.89
C ALA A 313 12.43 21.41 22.37
N SER A 314 12.43 22.52 21.66
CA SER A 314 13.02 23.78 22.12
C SER A 314 12.19 24.39 23.26
N ALA A 315 12.75 25.35 23.98
CA ALA A 315 12.04 26.05 25.06
C ALA A 315 10.76 26.73 24.54
N GLU A 316 10.76 27.17 23.28
CA GLU A 316 9.62 27.81 22.63
C GLU A 316 8.52 26.82 22.19
N GLU A 317 8.83 25.52 22.14
CA GLU A 317 7.92 24.43 21.74
C GLU A 317 7.43 23.61 22.95
N GLU A 318 8.02 23.79 24.13
CA GLU A 318 7.76 22.97 25.33
C GLU A 318 6.27 22.90 25.68
N LEU A 319 5.54 24.00 25.50
CA LEU A 319 4.09 24.09 25.77
C LEU A 319 3.23 23.19 24.87
N VAL A 320 3.73 22.83 23.69
CA VAL A 320 3.00 22.06 22.68
C VAL A 320 3.69 20.75 22.33
N ALA A 321 4.74 20.38 23.08
CA ALA A 321 5.59 19.23 22.78
C ALA A 321 4.84 17.88 22.84
N GLN A 322 3.70 17.83 23.53
CA GLN A 322 2.85 16.64 23.65
C GLN A 322 1.69 16.63 22.65
N SER A 323 1.67 17.55 21.67
CA SER A 323 0.61 17.62 20.67
C SER A 323 0.61 16.37 19.78
N ASP A 324 -0.56 15.99 19.29
CA ASP A 324 -0.66 15.02 18.21
C ASP A 324 0.09 15.52 16.98
N ASP A 325 0.82 14.62 16.31
CA ASP A 325 1.65 14.94 15.14
C ASP A 325 2.69 16.06 15.42
N PHE A 326 3.10 16.26 16.68
CA PHE A 326 4.08 17.31 17.07
C PHE A 326 5.35 17.26 16.24
N ARG A 327 5.86 16.06 15.92
CA ARG A 327 7.06 15.88 15.08
C ARG A 327 6.95 16.57 13.72
N THR A 328 5.75 16.68 13.18
CA THR A 328 5.45 17.24 11.87
C THR A 328 5.16 18.74 11.93
N PHE A 329 4.40 19.20 12.93
CA PHE A 329 3.84 20.57 12.98
C PHE A 329 4.37 21.41 14.15
N ARG A 330 5.62 21.18 14.56
CA ARG A 330 6.23 21.85 15.74
C ARG A 330 6.06 23.36 15.72
N ALA A 331 6.43 23.99 14.62
CA ALA A 331 6.50 25.43 14.50
C ALA A 331 5.10 26.05 14.47
N GLU A 332 4.20 25.45 13.71
CA GLU A 332 2.81 25.86 13.53
C GLU A 332 2.06 25.80 14.86
N PHE A 333 2.22 24.70 15.60
CA PHE A 333 1.64 24.56 16.94
C PHE A 333 2.16 25.59 17.93
N ALA A 334 3.48 25.78 17.96
CA ALA A 334 4.10 26.73 18.88
C ALA A 334 3.71 28.18 18.54
N GLU A 335 3.64 28.52 17.26
CA GLU A 335 3.20 29.85 16.79
C GLU A 335 1.74 30.13 17.16
N ALA A 336 0.83 29.21 16.83
CA ALA A 336 -0.58 29.36 17.15
C ALA A 336 -0.83 29.46 18.66
N ALA A 337 -0.15 28.65 19.46
CA ALA A 337 -0.25 28.69 20.92
C ALA A 337 0.21 30.03 21.50
N ARG A 338 1.38 30.53 21.05
CA ARG A 338 1.91 31.84 21.48
C ARG A 338 0.98 32.98 21.09
N ASP A 339 0.41 32.95 19.89
CA ASP A 339 -0.50 34.00 19.43
C ASP A 339 -1.80 34.02 20.25
N LEU A 340 -2.35 32.86 20.58
CA LEU A 340 -3.52 32.76 21.45
C LEU A 340 -3.24 33.26 22.88
N ILE A 341 -2.05 32.97 23.42
CA ILE A 341 -1.61 33.47 24.72
C ILE A 341 -1.44 35.00 24.68
N LYS A 342 -0.78 35.52 23.64
CA LYS A 342 -0.57 36.96 23.46
C LYS A 342 -1.87 37.73 23.30
N GLN A 343 -2.88 37.12 22.68
CA GLN A 343 -4.24 37.68 22.55
C GLN A 343 -5.05 37.56 23.86
N GLY A 344 -4.55 36.84 24.86
CA GLY A 344 -5.27 36.57 26.11
C GLY A 344 -6.46 35.62 25.94
N ARG A 345 -6.51 34.86 24.83
CA ARG A 345 -7.55 33.85 24.58
C ARG A 345 -7.27 32.53 25.28
N CYS A 346 -5.99 32.24 25.49
CA CYS A 346 -5.49 31.07 26.20
C CYS A 346 -4.40 31.48 27.20
N SER A 347 -4.08 30.58 28.12
CA SER A 347 -2.96 30.66 29.04
C SER A 347 -2.01 29.49 28.82
N GLU A 348 -0.78 29.59 29.31
CA GLU A 348 0.17 28.46 29.30
C GLU A 348 -0.39 27.24 30.04
N SER A 349 -1.18 27.46 31.10
CA SER A 349 -1.84 26.39 31.86
C SER A 349 -2.88 25.64 31.02
N ASP A 350 -3.56 26.30 30.09
CA ASP A 350 -4.52 25.64 29.21
C ASP A 350 -3.81 24.62 28.30
N PHE A 351 -2.68 25.03 27.69
CA PHE A 351 -1.88 24.12 26.87
C PHE A 351 -1.22 23.01 27.69
N ALA A 352 -0.75 23.30 28.90
CA ALA A 352 -0.19 22.29 29.79
C ALA A 352 -1.23 21.26 30.24
N GLU A 353 -2.48 21.67 30.50
CA GLU A 353 -3.58 20.75 30.87
C GLU A 353 -3.99 19.88 29.69
N MET A 354 -4.04 20.46 28.48
CA MET A 354 -4.42 19.74 27.28
C MET A 354 -3.31 18.88 26.67
N GLY A 355 -2.05 19.15 27.02
CA GLY A 355 -0.90 18.57 26.34
C GLY A 355 -0.67 19.16 24.95
N GLY A 356 -1.13 20.38 24.67
CA GLY A 356 -0.98 21.01 23.36
C GLY A 356 -2.23 20.91 22.48
N TRP A 357 -2.03 20.46 21.24
CA TRP A 357 -3.04 20.34 20.18
C TRP A 357 -3.38 18.88 19.91
N LEU A 358 -4.68 18.57 19.88
CA LEU A 358 -5.20 17.22 19.65
C LEU A 358 -5.81 17.12 18.25
N SER A 359 -5.57 16.02 17.54
CA SER A 359 -6.07 15.80 16.17
C SER A 359 -7.59 15.77 16.15
N SER A 360 -8.21 16.47 15.19
CA SER A 360 -9.66 16.42 14.94
C SER A 360 -9.97 16.07 13.47
N PRO A 361 -9.79 14.80 13.06
CA PRO A 361 -10.06 14.36 11.69
C PRO A 361 -11.49 14.66 11.22
N SER A 362 -12.46 14.68 12.15
CA SER A 362 -13.86 15.02 11.87
C SER A 362 -14.09 16.47 11.40
N ARG A 363 -13.09 17.35 11.52
CA ARG A 363 -13.17 18.77 11.13
C ARG A 363 -12.39 19.09 9.86
N GLY A 364 -11.66 18.14 9.31
CA GLY A 364 -10.76 18.31 8.17
C GLY A 364 -9.37 17.79 8.50
N ASP A 365 -8.60 17.44 7.46
CA ASP A 365 -7.22 17.05 7.65
C ASP A 365 -6.35 18.26 8.02
N GLY A 366 -5.34 18.04 8.86
CA GLY A 366 -4.54 19.11 9.44
C GLY A 366 -5.30 20.00 10.43
N VAL A 367 -6.50 19.62 10.86
CA VAL A 367 -7.25 20.36 11.88
C VAL A 367 -7.03 19.73 13.24
N TYR A 368 -6.54 20.55 14.17
CA TYR A 368 -6.30 20.18 15.56
C TYR A 368 -7.16 21.05 16.46
N PHE A 369 -7.31 20.65 17.71
CA PHE A 369 -8.04 21.44 18.69
C PHE A 369 -7.38 21.45 20.05
N THR A 370 -7.70 22.48 20.81
CA THR A 370 -7.37 22.57 22.23
C THR A 370 -8.55 23.21 22.98
N TYR A 371 -8.48 23.27 24.30
CA TYR A 371 -9.44 24.00 25.11
C TYR A 371 -8.75 25.12 25.87
N CYS A 372 -9.35 26.31 25.86
CA CYS A 372 -8.87 27.44 26.62
C CYS A 372 -9.95 27.98 27.55
N GLY A 373 -9.70 27.96 28.87
CA GLY A 373 -10.68 28.30 29.88
C GLY A 373 -11.52 27.13 30.40
N GLY A 374 -11.05 25.88 30.22
CA GLY A 374 -11.63 24.65 30.75
C GLY A 374 -12.34 23.76 29.70
N LEU A 375 -12.62 22.50 30.07
CA LEU A 375 -13.11 21.42 29.18
C LEU A 375 -14.61 21.53 28.79
N HIS A 376 -15.02 22.68 28.25
CA HIS A 376 -16.35 22.91 27.70
C HIS A 376 -16.31 23.10 26.18
N VAL A 377 -17.35 22.66 25.47
CA VAL A 377 -17.41 22.78 23.99
C VAL A 377 -17.22 24.22 23.53
N ASP A 378 -17.76 25.20 24.26
CA ASP A 378 -17.64 26.64 23.94
C ASP A 378 -16.21 27.19 24.09
N ASN A 379 -15.36 26.48 24.84
CA ASN A 379 -13.95 26.81 25.05
C ASN A 379 -13.01 26.09 24.07
N ARG A 380 -13.57 25.25 23.19
CA ARG A 380 -12.79 24.51 22.20
C ARG A 380 -12.38 25.44 21.08
N LEU A 381 -11.10 25.46 20.77
CA LEU A 381 -10.54 26.17 19.63
C LEU A 381 -9.95 25.17 18.66
N TYR A 382 -10.19 25.36 17.37
CA TYR A 382 -9.59 24.59 16.30
C TYR A 382 -8.48 25.38 15.64
N LEU A 383 -7.42 24.70 15.23
CA LEU A 383 -6.32 25.22 14.43
C LEU A 383 -6.26 24.40 13.15
N ASP A 384 -6.35 25.07 12.00
CA ASP A 384 -5.89 24.50 10.73
C ASP A 384 -4.40 24.81 10.60
N VAL A 385 -3.54 23.79 10.72
CA VAL A 385 -2.08 23.97 10.71
C VAL A 385 -1.53 24.41 9.35
N ARG A 386 -2.30 24.21 8.26
CA ARG A 386 -1.84 24.54 6.91
C ARG A 386 -2.04 26.01 6.60
N THR A 387 -3.09 26.60 7.15
CA THR A 387 -3.43 28.02 6.98
C THR A 387 -2.99 28.87 8.18
N GLY A 388 -2.79 28.25 9.35
CA GLY A 388 -2.60 28.92 10.62
C GLY A 388 -3.89 29.52 11.19
N GLU A 389 -5.05 29.25 10.57
CA GLU A 389 -6.33 29.82 11.01
C GLU A 389 -6.80 29.15 12.31
N VAL A 390 -7.19 29.99 13.29
CA VAL A 390 -7.81 29.53 14.53
C VAL A 390 -9.29 29.92 14.58
N PHE A 391 -10.16 28.92 14.73
CA PHE A 391 -11.62 29.07 14.72
C PHE A 391 -12.32 28.27 15.84
N GLN A 392 -13.65 28.34 15.93
CA GLN A 392 -14.49 27.62 16.92
C GLN A 392 -15.52 26.72 16.24
#